data_AF-A0AA97DXG0-F1
#
_entry.id   AF-A0AA97DXG0-F1
#
_cell.length_a   1.000
_cell.length_b   1.000
_cell.length_c   1.000
_cell.angle_alpha   90.00
_cell.angle_beta   90.00
_cell.angle_gamma   90.00
#
_symmetry.space_group_name_H-M   'P 1'
#
loop_
_entity.id
_entity.type
_entity.pdbx_description
1 polymer ?
#
loop_
_entity_poly.entity_id
_entity_poly.type
_entity_poly.pdbx_seq_one_letter_code
_entity_poly.pdbx_strand_id
1 'polypeptide(L)'
;MKDKSPFGLNEWLHFLKDKKFPVQSVNLSRLKTQLKRTEDTLDGMQANIASEPLLAFAILNEANRTLSNKSSEIKTPFHAAALVGTNRITKLFPRFEAYEITKRSPPNHIAFLSEVQTSYEAASMARFWTIQKVSGHEDDIFWTTLFRDAARWLLWFYAYPVMEAITKKIKQGEQASKVEKNILGCRVDEITVHLCTYWKTPSKIIESFLSKHIPNKKEMQTLAHLAHHPDELPGFIDDKRLTILANNPLIYSYCATKVAHDANLLGWDSKNLSFFYRVVATSMHKHLGDVIQTAHRSSTEAARHYNLKGKIPLALQLIDPDLFTHKQKSPTKVVPPSTHLIQLKQALDQQIHFAIKQKANLALKAIKHEIPNTQSCIIFKYSFSKVSPLYQSGYSVDTIKSIQWNAPSSVFDKLKNKKSAVHLFGVKLKSLLSELPHQAGQIIEKNSHLFLASTLSTENEMMIFWLEADSEFDENDFKKFKQIVSLTSHKTH
;
A
#
# COMPACT_ATOMS: atom_id res chain seq x y z
N MET A 1 -23.78 -16.46 -13.37
CA MET A 1 -22.83 -17.59 -13.26
C MET A 1 -21.48 -17.01 -12.88
N LYS A 2 -20.85 -17.47 -11.79
CA LYS A 2 -19.47 -17.09 -11.48
C LYS A 2 -18.59 -17.83 -12.47
N ASP A 3 -18.09 -17.16 -13.51
CA ASP A 3 -17.09 -17.76 -14.38
C ASP A 3 -15.91 -18.20 -13.52
N LYS A 4 -15.69 -19.51 -13.47
CA LYS A 4 -14.57 -20.11 -12.76
C LYS A 4 -13.29 -19.63 -13.46
N SER A 5 -12.39 -18.99 -12.71
CA SER A 5 -11.09 -18.58 -13.27
C SER A 5 -10.33 -19.79 -13.81
N PRO A 6 -9.57 -19.64 -14.93
CA PRO A 6 -8.77 -20.73 -15.49
C PRO A 6 -7.84 -21.36 -14.45
N PHE A 7 -7.63 -22.67 -14.55
CA PHE A 7 -6.72 -23.40 -13.67
C PHE A 7 -5.89 -24.43 -14.46
N GLY A 8 -4.57 -24.37 -14.30
CA GLY A 8 -3.60 -25.17 -15.04
C GLY A 8 -3.13 -24.49 -16.32
N LEU A 9 -1.95 -24.91 -16.80
CA LEU A 9 -1.26 -24.28 -17.91
C LEU A 9 -2.13 -24.18 -19.17
N ASN A 10 -2.76 -25.28 -19.59
CA ASN A 10 -3.54 -25.33 -20.83
C ASN A 10 -4.74 -24.37 -20.83
N GLU A 11 -5.46 -24.25 -19.70
CA GLU A 11 -6.59 -23.33 -19.59
C GLU A 11 -6.13 -21.88 -19.62
N TRP A 12 -5.02 -21.54 -18.95
CA TRP A 12 -4.43 -20.20 -19.01
C TRP A 12 -3.93 -19.84 -20.41
N LEU A 13 -3.31 -20.78 -21.12
CA LEU A 13 -2.90 -20.57 -22.50
C LEU A 13 -4.11 -20.33 -23.42
N HIS A 14 -5.17 -21.13 -23.27
CA HIS A 14 -6.41 -20.92 -24.02
C HIS A 14 -7.03 -19.55 -23.72
N PHE A 15 -7.02 -19.14 -22.46
CA PHE A 15 -7.58 -17.86 -22.03
C PHE A 15 -6.80 -16.64 -22.55
N LEU A 16 -5.46 -16.69 -22.57
CA LEU A 16 -4.61 -15.53 -22.87
C LEU A 16 -4.16 -15.41 -24.33
N LYS A 17 -4.00 -16.53 -25.06
CA LYS A 17 -3.31 -16.53 -26.37
C LYS A 17 -3.92 -15.57 -27.41
N ASP A 18 -5.24 -15.42 -27.39
CA ASP A 18 -6.01 -14.61 -28.35
C ASP A 18 -6.52 -13.30 -27.73
N LYS A 19 -6.11 -12.98 -26.48
CA LYS A 19 -6.40 -11.67 -25.90
C LYS A 19 -5.65 -10.59 -26.66
N LYS A 20 -6.33 -9.47 -26.84
CA LYS A 20 -5.73 -8.27 -27.40
C LYS A 20 -4.69 -7.71 -26.43
N PHE A 21 -3.75 -6.95 -26.96
CA PHE A 21 -2.70 -6.33 -26.18
C PHE A 21 -3.13 -4.92 -25.74
N PRO A 22 -3.20 -4.62 -24.44
CA PRO A 22 -3.56 -3.29 -23.96
C PRO A 22 -2.55 -2.22 -24.39
N VAL A 23 -3.05 -1.13 -24.98
CA VAL A 23 -2.31 0.05 -25.43
C VAL A 23 -3.11 1.30 -25.10
N GLN A 24 -2.47 2.40 -24.68
CA GLN A 24 -3.23 3.62 -24.36
C GLN A 24 -3.93 4.18 -25.60
N SER A 25 -5.22 4.55 -25.46
CA SER A 25 -6.04 5.09 -26.55
C SER A 25 -5.40 6.30 -27.22
N VAL A 26 -4.78 7.20 -26.44
CA VAL A 26 -4.10 8.40 -26.94
C VAL A 26 -2.90 8.03 -27.81
N ASN A 27 -2.07 7.10 -27.35
CA ASN A 27 -0.87 6.68 -28.07
C ASN A 27 -1.20 5.86 -29.32
N LEU A 28 -2.20 4.99 -29.24
CA LEU A 28 -2.70 4.24 -30.40
C LEU A 28 -3.28 5.17 -31.47
N SER A 29 -4.05 6.19 -31.06
CA SER A 29 -4.62 7.18 -31.98
C SER A 29 -3.54 8.06 -32.61
N ARG A 30 -2.55 8.50 -31.82
CA ARG A 30 -1.39 9.27 -32.29
C ARG A 30 -0.60 8.48 -33.34
N LEU A 31 -0.30 7.22 -33.07
CA LEU A 31 0.42 6.35 -34.01
C LEU A 31 -0.37 6.10 -35.30
N LYS A 32 -1.69 5.86 -35.20
CA LYS A 32 -2.57 5.74 -36.38
C LYS A 32 -2.53 6.98 -37.26
N THR A 33 -2.48 8.17 -36.66
CA THR A 33 -2.39 9.43 -37.39
C THR A 33 -1.02 9.59 -38.06
N GLN A 34 0.06 9.30 -37.33
CA GLN A 34 1.42 9.38 -37.88
C GLN A 34 1.65 8.43 -39.06
N LEU A 35 1.19 7.18 -38.95
CA LEU A 35 1.33 6.19 -40.03
C LEU A 35 0.52 6.50 -41.29
N LYS A 36 -0.44 7.45 -41.22
CA LYS A 36 -1.18 7.94 -42.40
C LYS A 36 -0.47 9.10 -43.09
N ARG A 37 0.44 9.80 -42.41
CA ARG A 37 1.19 10.93 -42.97
C ARG A 37 2.39 10.40 -43.75
N THR A 38 2.54 10.83 -44.99
CA THR A 38 3.67 10.43 -45.86
C THR A 38 5.00 11.06 -45.46
N GLU A 39 4.97 12.12 -44.66
CA GLU A 39 6.15 12.87 -44.21
C GLU A 39 6.78 12.33 -42.92
N ASP A 40 6.05 11.51 -42.15
CA ASP A 40 6.54 10.98 -40.87
C ASP A 40 7.46 9.77 -41.10
N THR A 41 8.70 9.86 -40.61
CA THR A 41 9.66 8.74 -40.65
C THR A 41 9.46 7.78 -39.47
N LEU A 42 9.89 6.53 -39.63
CA LEU A 42 9.89 5.55 -38.53
C LEU A 42 10.72 6.02 -37.33
N ASP A 43 11.76 6.82 -37.57
CA ASP A 43 12.57 7.45 -36.52
C ASP A 43 11.75 8.42 -35.67
N GLY A 44 10.89 9.22 -36.30
CA GLY A 44 9.94 10.11 -35.60
C GLY A 44 8.88 9.36 -34.77
N MET A 45 8.71 8.05 -34.98
CA MET A 45 7.75 7.21 -34.25
C MET A 45 8.39 6.42 -33.09
N GLN A 46 9.72 6.44 -32.95
CA GLN A 46 10.44 5.67 -31.93
C GLN A 46 9.96 6.00 -30.51
N ALA A 47 9.83 7.28 -30.17
CA ALA A 47 9.34 7.68 -28.85
C ALA A 47 7.95 7.10 -28.53
N ASN A 48 7.08 7.00 -29.53
CA ASN A 48 5.72 6.48 -29.36
C ASN A 48 5.73 4.96 -29.20
N ILE A 49 6.55 4.26 -29.99
CA ILE A 49 6.75 2.81 -29.86
C ILE A 49 7.35 2.48 -28.49
N ALA A 50 8.35 3.24 -28.04
CA ALA A 50 9.00 3.06 -26.75
C ALA A 50 8.06 3.28 -25.56
N SER A 51 7.12 4.22 -25.70
CA SER A 51 6.16 4.58 -24.65
C SER A 51 5.05 3.55 -24.46
N GLU A 52 4.87 2.63 -25.41
CA GLU A 52 3.82 1.60 -25.39
C GLU A 52 4.45 0.19 -25.49
N PRO A 53 4.73 -0.48 -24.37
CA PRO A 53 5.55 -1.68 -24.37
C PRO A 53 4.92 -2.85 -25.12
N LEU A 54 3.60 -3.04 -25.05
CA LEU A 54 2.94 -4.12 -25.79
C LEU A 54 2.79 -3.85 -27.29
N LEU A 55 2.81 -2.58 -27.70
CA LEU A 55 2.98 -2.23 -29.11
C LEU A 55 4.39 -2.60 -29.58
N ALA A 56 5.42 -2.20 -28.83
CA ALA A 56 6.80 -2.57 -29.11
C ALA A 56 7.00 -4.08 -29.18
N PHE A 57 6.38 -4.83 -28.24
CA PHE A 57 6.38 -6.29 -28.22
C PHE A 57 5.70 -6.90 -29.46
N ALA A 58 4.55 -6.38 -29.87
CA ALA A 58 3.85 -6.85 -31.07
C ALA A 58 4.66 -6.63 -32.35
N ILE A 59 5.33 -5.48 -32.46
CA ILE A 59 6.22 -5.17 -33.59
C ILE A 59 7.42 -6.11 -33.59
N LEU A 60 8.03 -6.36 -32.43
CA LEU A 60 9.14 -7.30 -32.26
C LEU A 60 8.76 -8.72 -32.69
N ASN A 61 7.60 -9.20 -32.25
CA ASN A 61 7.07 -10.52 -32.61
C ASN A 61 6.75 -10.61 -34.11
N GLU A 62 6.19 -9.55 -34.70
CA GLU A 62 5.90 -9.51 -36.14
C GLU A 62 7.19 -9.55 -36.97
N ALA A 63 8.23 -8.81 -36.57
CA ALA A 63 9.54 -8.87 -37.21
C ALA A 63 10.14 -10.28 -37.12
N ASN A 64 10.07 -10.92 -35.95
CA ASN A 64 10.63 -12.25 -35.75
C ASN A 64 9.89 -13.32 -36.58
N ARG A 65 8.58 -13.16 -36.74
CA ARG A 65 7.77 -14.01 -37.60
C ARG A 65 8.15 -13.87 -39.08
N THR A 66 8.40 -12.66 -39.57
CA THR A 66 8.72 -12.40 -40.98
C THR A 66 10.16 -12.74 -41.34
N LEU A 67 11.08 -12.68 -40.38
CA LEU A 67 12.52 -12.83 -40.59
C LEU A 67 13.07 -14.22 -40.25
N SER A 68 12.22 -15.21 -39.94
CA SER A 68 12.64 -16.55 -39.51
C SER A 68 13.64 -17.29 -40.43
N ASN A 69 13.88 -16.79 -41.66
CA ASN A 69 14.84 -17.32 -42.63
C ASN A 69 16.09 -16.44 -42.85
N LYS A 70 16.29 -15.35 -42.10
CA LYS A 70 17.46 -14.46 -42.22
C LYS A 70 18.29 -14.50 -40.94
N SER A 71 19.62 -14.64 -41.05
CA SER A 71 20.56 -14.76 -39.91
C SER A 71 20.70 -13.50 -39.04
N SER A 72 19.97 -12.42 -39.35
CA SER A 72 20.01 -11.17 -38.60
C SER A 72 19.12 -11.27 -37.36
N GLU A 73 19.75 -11.39 -36.19
CA GLU A 73 19.04 -11.38 -34.91
C GLU A 73 18.38 -10.01 -34.67
N ILE A 74 17.09 -10.03 -34.30
CA ILE A 74 16.35 -8.80 -34.01
C ILE A 74 16.66 -8.35 -32.59
N LYS A 75 17.43 -7.28 -32.51
CA LYS A 75 17.97 -6.71 -31.26
C LYS A 75 16.97 -5.89 -30.45
N THR A 76 16.22 -4.99 -31.12
CA THR A 76 15.35 -4.01 -30.45
C THR A 76 14.02 -3.82 -31.19
N PRO A 77 12.97 -3.29 -30.54
CA PRO A 77 11.72 -2.93 -31.19
C PRO A 77 11.87 -1.87 -32.29
N PHE A 78 12.88 -1.00 -32.21
CA PHE A 78 13.16 0.01 -33.25
C PHE A 78 13.73 -0.63 -34.51
N HIS A 79 14.71 -1.52 -34.33
CA HIS A 79 15.23 -2.34 -35.42
C HIS A 79 14.11 -3.19 -36.03
N ALA A 80 13.25 -3.78 -35.19
CA ALA A 80 12.07 -4.52 -35.63
C ALA A 80 11.10 -3.65 -36.46
N ALA A 81 10.80 -2.43 -35.99
CA ALA A 81 9.91 -1.50 -36.69
C ALA A 81 10.45 -1.15 -38.08
N ALA A 82 11.75 -0.89 -38.19
CA ALA A 82 12.43 -0.62 -39.47
C ALA A 82 12.30 -1.80 -40.45
N LEU A 83 12.46 -3.04 -39.97
CA LEU A 83 12.36 -4.25 -40.80
C LEU A 83 10.91 -4.58 -41.20
N VAL A 84 9.95 -4.32 -40.32
CA VAL A 84 8.53 -4.62 -40.53
C VAL A 84 7.90 -3.59 -41.47
N GLY A 85 8.26 -2.33 -41.33
CA GLY A 85 7.71 -1.21 -42.10
C GLY A 85 6.28 -0.82 -41.70
N THR A 86 5.90 0.41 -42.03
CA THR A 86 4.64 1.07 -41.63
C THR A 86 3.39 0.27 -42.02
N ASN A 87 3.36 -0.30 -43.23
CA ASN A 87 2.23 -1.08 -43.75
C ASN A 87 1.90 -2.31 -42.90
N ARG A 88 2.91 -3.03 -42.42
CA ARG A 88 2.70 -4.22 -41.56
C ARG A 88 2.38 -3.82 -40.13
N ILE A 89 2.96 -2.72 -39.62
CA ILE A 89 2.60 -2.17 -38.32
C ILE A 89 1.10 -1.81 -38.27
N THR A 90 0.55 -1.19 -39.32
CA THR A 90 -0.89 -0.88 -39.42
C THR A 90 -1.77 -2.13 -39.33
N LYS A 91 -1.31 -3.27 -39.86
CA LYS A 91 -2.03 -4.55 -39.77
C LYS A 91 -2.06 -5.16 -38.37
N LEU A 92 -1.24 -4.65 -37.43
CA LEU A 92 -1.26 -5.08 -36.03
C LEU A 92 -2.38 -4.42 -35.23
N PHE A 93 -2.97 -3.32 -35.70
CA PHE A 93 -3.99 -2.57 -34.94
C PHE A 93 -5.18 -3.38 -34.44
N PRO A 94 -5.72 -4.37 -35.17
CA PRO A 94 -6.80 -5.21 -34.64
C PRO A 94 -6.41 -6.04 -33.41
N ARG A 95 -5.10 -6.23 -33.17
CA ARG A 95 -4.58 -6.97 -32.01
C ARG A 95 -4.50 -6.13 -30.75
N PHE A 96 -4.74 -4.81 -30.80
CA PHE A 96 -4.65 -3.95 -29.63
C PHE A 96 -6.02 -3.68 -29.01
N GLU A 97 -6.05 -3.68 -27.67
CA GLU A 97 -7.17 -3.21 -26.86
C GLU A 97 -6.84 -1.81 -26.38
N ALA A 98 -7.67 -0.83 -26.74
CA ALA A 98 -7.43 0.54 -26.33
C ALA A 98 -7.92 0.74 -24.89
N TYR A 99 -7.08 1.30 -24.02
CA TYR A 99 -7.49 1.66 -22.66
C TYR A 99 -7.18 3.13 -22.35
N GLU A 100 -7.93 3.69 -21.41
CA GLU A 100 -7.77 5.07 -20.97
C GLU A 100 -7.30 5.14 -19.51
N ILE A 101 -6.51 6.18 -19.23
CA ILE A 101 -6.06 6.52 -17.89
C ILE A 101 -6.71 7.84 -17.48
N THR A 102 -7.66 7.71 -16.55
CA THR A 102 -8.37 8.82 -15.92
C THR A 102 -8.32 8.69 -14.41
N LYS A 103 -8.81 9.70 -13.68
CA LYS A 103 -8.95 9.64 -12.21
C LYS A 103 -9.87 8.49 -11.73
N ARG A 104 -10.69 7.93 -12.61
CA ARG A 104 -11.62 6.82 -12.32
C ARG A 104 -11.24 5.53 -13.07
N SER A 105 -9.95 5.38 -13.41
CA SER A 105 -9.47 4.18 -14.10
C SER A 105 -9.82 2.91 -13.33
N PRO A 106 -10.26 1.85 -14.01
CA PRO A 106 -10.43 0.54 -13.41
C PRO A 106 -9.15 0.04 -12.68
N PRO A 107 -9.27 -0.67 -11.54
CA PRO A 107 -8.12 -1.14 -10.77
C PRO A 107 -7.13 -1.99 -11.58
N ASN A 108 -7.62 -2.79 -12.53
CA ASN A 108 -6.80 -3.60 -13.42
C ASN A 108 -5.91 -2.77 -14.34
N HIS A 109 -6.35 -1.59 -14.80
CA HIS A 109 -5.52 -0.69 -15.62
C HIS A 109 -4.36 -0.11 -14.82
N ILE A 110 -4.63 0.32 -13.58
CA ILE A 110 -3.60 0.86 -12.69
C ILE A 110 -2.61 -0.23 -12.28
N ALA A 111 -3.09 -1.43 -11.96
CA ALA A 111 -2.25 -2.58 -11.64
C ALA A 111 -1.39 -3.02 -12.85
N PHE A 112 -1.96 -3.03 -14.06
CA PHE A 112 -1.20 -3.26 -15.28
C PHE A 112 -0.07 -2.24 -15.45
N LEU A 113 -0.37 -0.94 -15.32
CA LEU A 113 0.66 0.10 -15.40
C LEU A 113 1.72 0.01 -14.30
N SER A 114 1.30 -0.36 -13.09
CA SER A 114 2.21 -0.62 -11.97
C SER A 114 3.18 -1.75 -12.30
N GLU A 115 2.68 -2.83 -12.92
CA GLU A 115 3.49 -3.95 -13.33
C GLU A 115 4.47 -3.56 -14.44
N VAL A 116 4.00 -2.86 -15.47
CA VAL A 116 4.84 -2.36 -16.55
C VAL A 116 5.96 -1.46 -16.00
N GLN A 117 5.65 -0.60 -15.02
CA GLN A 117 6.66 0.22 -14.34
C GLN A 117 7.74 -0.64 -13.66
N THR A 118 7.33 -1.70 -12.94
CA THR A 118 8.27 -2.65 -12.32
C THR A 118 9.17 -3.31 -13.36
N SER A 119 8.63 -3.67 -14.52
CA SER A 119 9.41 -4.27 -15.61
C SER A 119 10.41 -3.27 -16.23
N TYR A 120 10.08 -1.98 -16.34
CA TYR A 120 11.03 -0.94 -16.76
C TYR A 120 12.15 -0.71 -15.75
N GLU A 121 11.86 -0.80 -14.46
CA GLU A 121 12.85 -0.74 -13.39
C GLU A 121 13.79 -1.96 -13.46
N ALA A 122 13.24 -3.17 -13.61
CA ALA A 122 14.02 -4.38 -13.84
C ALA A 122 14.92 -4.26 -15.09
N ALA A 123 14.37 -3.81 -16.21
CA ALA A 123 15.11 -3.64 -17.45
C ALA A 123 16.26 -2.64 -17.30
N SER A 124 16.01 -1.54 -16.59
CA SER A 124 17.04 -0.54 -16.28
C SER A 124 18.15 -1.10 -15.40
N MET A 125 17.82 -1.88 -14.36
CA MET A 125 18.81 -2.57 -13.53
C MET A 125 19.69 -3.52 -14.34
N ALA A 126 19.06 -4.39 -15.14
CA ALA A 126 19.78 -5.35 -15.98
C ALA A 126 20.70 -4.66 -16.99
N ARG A 127 20.24 -3.56 -17.61
CA ARG A 127 21.02 -2.74 -18.53
C ARG A 127 22.28 -2.19 -17.86
N PHE A 128 22.14 -1.60 -16.67
CA PHE A 128 23.26 -1.01 -15.95
C PHE A 128 24.28 -2.06 -15.48
N TRP A 129 23.83 -3.22 -14.98
CA TRP A 129 24.74 -4.32 -14.66
C TRP A 129 25.48 -4.85 -15.89
N THR A 130 24.78 -4.93 -17.04
CA THR A 130 25.38 -5.36 -18.32
C THR A 130 26.45 -4.37 -18.80
N ILE A 131 26.18 -3.05 -18.75
CA ILE A 131 27.15 -1.99 -19.10
C ILE A 131 28.42 -2.13 -18.25
N GLN A 132 28.27 -2.39 -16.96
CA GLN A 132 29.41 -2.54 -16.05
C GLN A 132 30.25 -3.80 -16.30
N LYS A 133 29.71 -4.81 -16.98
CA LYS A 133 30.44 -6.00 -17.41
C LYS A 133 31.11 -5.81 -18.79
N VAL A 134 30.88 -4.67 -19.46
CA VAL A 134 31.47 -4.31 -20.76
C VAL A 134 31.17 -5.34 -21.86
N SER A 135 29.94 -5.87 -21.88
CA SER A 135 29.54 -6.91 -22.86
C SER A 135 28.94 -6.37 -24.16
N GLY A 136 28.62 -5.06 -24.25
CA GLY A 136 28.07 -4.42 -25.46
C GLY A 136 26.70 -4.94 -25.92
N HIS A 137 25.90 -5.49 -25.00
CA HIS A 137 24.59 -6.12 -25.25
C HIS A 137 23.48 -5.49 -24.40
N GLU A 138 23.71 -4.28 -23.90
CA GLU A 138 22.87 -3.63 -22.90
C GLU A 138 21.44 -3.37 -23.38
N ASP A 139 21.25 -2.99 -24.64
CA ASP A 139 19.93 -2.74 -25.21
C ASP A 139 19.15 -4.04 -25.43
N ASP A 140 19.81 -5.09 -25.91
CA ASP A 140 19.22 -6.43 -26.04
C ASP A 140 18.73 -6.95 -24.69
N ILE A 141 19.56 -6.79 -23.65
CA ILE A 141 19.22 -7.21 -22.29
C ILE A 141 18.11 -6.35 -21.69
N PHE A 142 18.08 -5.05 -21.96
CA PHE A 142 16.99 -4.18 -21.53
C PHE A 142 15.64 -4.71 -22.07
N TRP A 143 15.51 -4.90 -23.38
CA TRP A 143 14.26 -5.37 -23.98
C TRP A 143 13.93 -6.81 -23.63
N THR A 144 14.95 -7.67 -23.54
CA THR A 144 14.78 -9.04 -23.05
C THR A 144 14.14 -9.04 -21.67
N THR A 145 14.71 -8.26 -20.74
CA THR A 145 14.24 -8.16 -19.35
C THR A 145 12.85 -7.57 -19.25
N LEU A 146 12.57 -6.50 -20.00
CA LEU A 146 11.27 -5.85 -20.03
C LEU A 146 10.18 -6.85 -20.46
N PHE A 147 10.40 -7.62 -21.53
CA PHE A 147 9.40 -8.53 -22.09
C PHE A 147 9.30 -9.88 -21.38
N ARG A 148 10.13 -10.16 -20.36
CA ARG A 148 9.91 -11.31 -19.46
C ARG A 148 8.55 -11.25 -18.77
N ASP A 149 8.05 -10.05 -18.53
CA ASP A 149 6.78 -9.85 -17.84
C ASP A 149 5.58 -9.72 -18.81
N ALA A 150 5.76 -9.92 -20.12
CA ALA A 150 4.70 -9.70 -21.11
C ALA A 150 3.40 -10.46 -20.79
N ALA A 151 3.48 -11.74 -20.40
CA ALA A 151 2.29 -12.49 -19.97
C ALA A 151 1.77 -12.05 -18.60
N ARG A 152 2.65 -11.65 -17.68
CA ARG A 152 2.29 -11.12 -16.37
C ARG A 152 1.50 -9.81 -16.49
N TRP A 153 1.85 -8.95 -17.46
CA TRP A 153 1.07 -7.77 -17.80
C TRP A 153 -0.36 -8.12 -18.22
N LEU A 154 -0.52 -9.12 -19.10
CA LEU A 154 -1.85 -9.58 -19.52
C LEU A 154 -2.66 -10.19 -18.37
N LEU A 155 -2.00 -10.90 -17.45
CA LEU A 155 -2.64 -11.42 -16.24
C LEU A 155 -3.16 -10.27 -15.35
N TRP A 156 -2.37 -9.20 -15.16
CA TRP A 156 -2.86 -8.03 -14.41
C TRP A 156 -4.00 -7.29 -15.11
N PHE A 157 -3.99 -7.23 -16.43
CA PHE A 157 -5.01 -6.54 -17.20
C PHE A 157 -6.33 -7.33 -17.29
N TYR A 158 -6.26 -8.63 -17.60
CA TYR A 158 -7.42 -9.49 -17.87
C TYR A 158 -7.83 -10.42 -16.71
N ALA A 159 -6.95 -10.66 -15.74
CA ALA A 159 -7.17 -11.56 -14.61
C ALA A 159 -6.79 -10.91 -13.27
N TYR A 160 -7.06 -9.60 -13.12
CA TYR A 160 -6.71 -8.81 -11.95
C TYR A 160 -7.04 -9.46 -10.58
N PRO A 161 -8.25 -10.00 -10.34
CA PRO A 161 -8.57 -10.60 -9.04
C PRO A 161 -7.68 -11.80 -8.69
N VAL A 162 -7.23 -12.56 -9.70
CA VAL A 162 -6.34 -13.70 -9.52
C VAL A 162 -4.94 -13.23 -9.12
N MET A 163 -4.42 -12.22 -9.81
CA MET A 163 -3.12 -11.63 -9.49
C MET A 163 -3.11 -10.95 -8.12
N GLU A 164 -4.19 -10.24 -7.76
CA GLU A 164 -4.34 -9.66 -6.43
C GLU A 164 -4.32 -10.74 -5.33
N ALA A 165 -4.98 -11.88 -5.54
CA ALA A 165 -4.96 -13.00 -4.61
C ALA A 165 -3.55 -13.60 -4.45
N ILE A 166 -2.79 -13.72 -5.54
CA ILE A 166 -1.38 -14.15 -5.50
C ILE A 166 -0.55 -13.17 -4.68
N THR A 167 -0.61 -11.88 -5.02
CA THR A 167 0.11 -10.79 -4.34
C THR A 167 -0.18 -10.79 -2.84
N LYS A 168 -1.46 -10.93 -2.45
CA LYS A 168 -1.87 -10.95 -1.04
C LYS A 168 -1.23 -12.10 -0.26
N LYS A 169 -1.23 -13.32 -0.82
CA LYS A 169 -0.63 -14.49 -0.16
C LYS A 169 0.89 -14.39 -0.05
N ILE A 170 1.56 -13.85 -1.07
CA ILE A 170 3.01 -13.64 -1.01
C ILE A 170 3.36 -12.61 0.07
N LYS A 171 2.59 -11.51 0.17
CA LYS A 171 2.76 -10.53 1.27
C LYS A 171 2.51 -11.12 2.66
N GLN A 172 1.74 -12.20 2.76
CA GLN A 172 1.53 -12.97 4.00
C GLN A 172 2.69 -13.94 4.32
N GLY A 173 3.76 -13.94 3.51
CA GLY A 173 4.96 -14.76 3.71
C GLY A 173 4.93 -16.11 3.00
N GLU A 174 3.90 -16.41 2.20
CA GLU A 174 3.88 -17.64 1.41
C GLU A 174 4.87 -17.57 0.23
N GLN A 175 5.54 -18.69 -0.05
CA GLN A 175 6.50 -18.78 -1.17
C GLN A 175 5.80 -18.59 -2.53
N ALA A 176 6.24 -17.62 -3.32
CA ALA A 176 5.64 -17.25 -4.60
C ALA A 176 5.37 -18.44 -5.55
N SER A 177 6.34 -19.34 -5.74
CA SER A 177 6.18 -20.53 -6.61
C SER A 177 5.08 -21.48 -6.13
N LYS A 178 4.87 -21.59 -4.82
CA LYS A 178 3.79 -22.40 -4.23
C LYS A 178 2.45 -21.71 -4.39
N VAL A 179 2.40 -20.40 -4.15
CA VAL A 179 1.19 -19.59 -4.32
C VAL A 179 0.71 -19.62 -5.77
N GLU A 180 1.59 -19.40 -6.74
CA GLU A 180 1.27 -19.46 -8.17
C GLU A 180 0.67 -20.83 -8.53
N LYS A 181 1.33 -21.93 -8.16
CA LYS A 181 0.82 -23.29 -8.42
C LYS A 181 -0.54 -23.55 -7.76
N ASN A 182 -0.76 -23.04 -6.55
CA ASN A 182 -2.00 -23.24 -5.82
C ASN A 182 -3.18 -22.45 -6.40
N ILE A 183 -2.93 -21.27 -6.97
CA ILE A 183 -3.98 -20.38 -7.51
C ILE A 183 -4.18 -20.57 -9.02
N LEU A 184 -3.08 -20.65 -9.77
CA LEU A 184 -3.09 -20.75 -11.24
C LEU A 184 -3.01 -22.20 -11.73
N GLY A 185 -2.64 -23.16 -10.89
CA GLY A 185 -2.36 -24.54 -11.31
C GLY A 185 -1.03 -24.71 -12.07
N CYS A 186 -0.25 -23.64 -12.22
CA CYS A 186 1.05 -23.60 -12.90
C CYS A 186 1.83 -22.34 -12.46
N ARG A 187 3.08 -22.17 -12.91
CA ARG A 187 3.82 -20.92 -12.71
C ARG A 187 3.52 -19.91 -13.81
N VAL A 188 3.60 -18.61 -13.48
CA VAL A 188 3.51 -17.54 -14.48
C VAL A 188 4.61 -17.66 -15.52
N ASP A 189 5.82 -18.05 -15.10
CA ASP A 189 6.96 -18.25 -16.02
C ASP A 189 6.68 -19.35 -17.06
N GLU A 190 5.92 -20.40 -16.71
CA GLU A 190 5.52 -21.45 -17.65
C GLU A 190 4.52 -20.88 -18.68
N ILE A 191 3.52 -20.13 -18.22
CA ILE A 191 2.57 -19.42 -19.10
C ILE A 191 3.34 -18.51 -20.08
N THR A 192 4.29 -17.71 -19.58
CA THR A 192 5.09 -16.79 -20.40
C THR A 192 5.84 -17.52 -21.51
N VAL A 193 6.58 -18.58 -21.19
CA VAL A 193 7.38 -19.33 -22.18
C VAL A 193 6.49 -19.88 -23.30
N HIS A 194 5.34 -20.47 -22.95
CA HIS A 194 4.43 -21.04 -23.94
C HIS A 194 3.74 -19.97 -24.79
N LEU A 195 3.33 -18.84 -24.20
CA LEU A 195 2.75 -17.72 -24.94
C LEU A 195 3.76 -17.03 -25.86
N CYS A 196 4.99 -16.76 -25.40
CA CYS A 196 6.07 -16.22 -26.23
C CYS A 196 6.37 -17.14 -27.42
N THR A 197 6.35 -18.46 -27.21
CA THR A 197 6.49 -19.45 -28.30
C THR A 197 5.36 -19.31 -29.33
N TYR A 198 4.10 -19.19 -28.85
CA TYR A 198 2.92 -19.02 -29.71
C TYR A 198 2.98 -17.71 -30.51
N TRP A 199 3.34 -16.60 -29.86
CA TRP A 199 3.46 -15.28 -30.49
C TRP A 199 4.69 -15.12 -31.37
N LYS A 200 5.54 -16.14 -31.48
CA LYS A 200 6.81 -16.09 -32.25
C LYS A 200 7.73 -14.98 -31.75
N THR A 201 7.85 -14.83 -30.44
CA THR A 201 8.80 -13.90 -29.81
C THR A 201 10.26 -14.32 -30.05
N PRO A 202 11.22 -13.37 -30.14
CA PRO A 202 12.64 -13.70 -30.23
C PRO A 202 13.11 -14.71 -29.17
N SER A 203 14.01 -15.63 -29.57
CA SER A 203 14.42 -16.75 -28.72
C SER A 203 15.08 -16.30 -27.42
N LYS A 204 15.87 -15.21 -27.44
CA LYS A 204 16.51 -14.62 -26.25
C LYS A 204 15.55 -14.41 -25.08
N ILE A 205 14.31 -13.97 -25.35
CA ILE A 205 13.29 -13.79 -24.31
C ILE A 205 12.90 -15.14 -23.70
N ILE A 206 12.69 -16.17 -24.53
CA ILE A 206 12.35 -17.53 -24.08
C ILE A 206 13.54 -18.15 -23.33
N GLU A 207 14.76 -18.05 -23.88
CA GLU A 207 16.00 -18.55 -23.30
C GLU A 207 16.27 -17.98 -21.91
N SER A 208 15.83 -16.74 -21.64
CA SER A 208 15.93 -16.10 -20.33
C SER A 208 15.17 -16.86 -19.21
N PHE A 209 14.32 -17.83 -19.53
CA PHE A 209 13.61 -18.69 -18.58
C PHE A 209 14.20 -20.09 -18.45
N LEU A 210 15.08 -20.51 -19.36
CA LEU A 210 15.53 -21.89 -19.48
C LEU A 210 16.83 -22.13 -18.71
N SER A 211 16.87 -23.20 -17.91
CA SER A 211 18.04 -23.59 -17.10
C SER A 211 19.30 -23.95 -17.91
N LYS A 212 19.14 -24.08 -19.24
CA LYS A 212 20.26 -24.20 -20.17
C LYS A 212 21.07 -22.90 -20.26
N HIS A 213 20.41 -21.74 -20.12
CA HIS A 213 20.99 -20.42 -20.34
C HIS A 213 21.10 -19.58 -19.05
N ILE A 214 20.27 -19.89 -18.05
CA ILE A 214 20.33 -19.28 -16.72
C ILE A 214 20.57 -20.35 -15.64
N PRO A 215 21.23 -20.02 -14.52
CA PRO A 215 21.45 -21.01 -13.46
C PRO A 215 20.13 -21.48 -12.83
N ASN A 216 20.05 -22.77 -12.49
CA ASN A 216 18.94 -23.29 -11.69
C ASN A 216 19.09 -22.88 -10.21
N LYS A 217 18.11 -23.22 -9.36
CA LYS A 217 18.12 -22.83 -7.94
C LYS A 217 19.40 -23.24 -7.20
N LYS A 218 19.90 -24.47 -7.39
CA LYS A 218 21.12 -24.95 -6.73
C LYS A 218 22.36 -24.21 -7.24
N GLU A 219 22.43 -24.02 -8.55
CA GLU A 219 23.52 -23.29 -9.20
C GLU A 219 23.57 -21.82 -8.75
N MET A 220 22.41 -21.16 -8.61
CA MET A 220 22.33 -19.81 -8.05
C MET A 220 22.77 -19.76 -6.58
N GLN A 221 22.46 -20.79 -5.79
CA GLN A 221 22.94 -20.86 -4.41
C GLN A 221 24.46 -20.97 -4.34
N THR A 222 25.07 -21.79 -5.21
CA THR A 222 26.52 -21.87 -5.33
C THR A 222 27.13 -20.52 -5.70
N LEU A 223 26.59 -19.84 -6.73
CA LEU A 223 27.06 -18.51 -7.13
C LEU A 223 26.89 -17.47 -6.01
N ALA A 224 25.77 -17.46 -5.30
CA ALA A 224 25.52 -16.52 -4.21
C ALA A 224 26.45 -16.76 -3.01
N HIS A 225 26.86 -18.00 -2.75
CA HIS A 225 27.77 -18.33 -1.65
C HIS A 225 29.18 -17.76 -1.85
N LEU A 226 29.63 -17.66 -3.12
CA LEU A 226 30.93 -17.07 -3.44
C LEU A 226 31.03 -15.58 -3.06
N ALA A 227 29.91 -14.87 -2.91
CA ALA A 227 29.84 -13.47 -2.49
C ALA A 227 29.19 -13.31 -1.11
N HIS A 228 29.41 -14.25 -0.18
CA HIS A 228 28.76 -14.23 1.13
C HIS A 228 29.19 -13.05 2.00
N HIS A 229 30.46 -12.64 1.93
CA HIS A 229 31.03 -11.54 2.70
C HIS A 229 30.92 -10.22 1.91
N PRO A 230 30.14 -9.22 2.37
CA PRO A 230 29.85 -8.00 1.59
C PRO A 230 31.07 -7.16 1.22
N ASP A 231 32.08 -7.15 2.10
CA ASP A 231 33.28 -6.31 1.99
C ASP A 231 34.42 -6.99 1.21
N GLU A 232 34.24 -8.26 0.82
CA GLU A 232 35.22 -9.03 0.07
C GLU A 232 34.80 -9.15 -1.39
N LEU A 233 35.78 -9.37 -2.28
CA LEU A 233 35.47 -9.75 -3.65
C LEU A 233 34.95 -11.19 -3.69
N PRO A 234 34.03 -11.52 -4.61
CA PRO A 234 33.53 -12.87 -4.73
C PRO A 234 34.63 -13.89 -5.04
N GLY A 235 34.53 -15.08 -4.45
CA GLY A 235 35.40 -16.22 -4.79
C GLY A 235 35.32 -16.62 -6.27
N PHE A 236 36.33 -17.34 -6.75
CA PHE A 236 36.38 -17.81 -8.12
C PHE A 236 35.40 -18.98 -8.37
N ILE A 237 34.96 -19.10 -9.62
CA ILE A 237 34.06 -20.16 -10.05
C ILE A 237 34.89 -21.33 -10.59
N ASP A 238 34.90 -22.45 -9.88
CA ASP A 238 35.66 -23.64 -10.28
C ASP A 238 34.95 -24.49 -11.34
N ASP A 239 33.62 -24.49 -11.34
CA ASP A 239 32.81 -25.31 -12.24
C ASP A 239 32.65 -24.67 -13.63
N LYS A 240 33.02 -25.41 -14.69
CA LYS A 240 32.96 -24.93 -16.08
C LYS A 240 31.56 -24.48 -16.50
N ARG A 241 30.51 -25.21 -16.09
CA ARG A 241 29.12 -24.87 -16.44
C ARG A 241 28.69 -23.59 -15.74
N LEU A 242 28.99 -23.44 -14.46
CA LEU A 242 28.72 -22.21 -13.71
C LEU A 242 29.47 -21.02 -14.30
N THR A 243 30.71 -21.20 -14.76
CA THR A 243 31.47 -20.14 -15.45
C THR A 243 30.79 -19.70 -16.74
N ILE A 244 30.28 -20.65 -17.55
CA ILE A 244 29.52 -20.32 -18.77
C ILE A 244 28.24 -19.55 -18.41
N LEU A 245 27.49 -20.01 -17.40
CA LEU A 245 26.23 -19.39 -16.99
C LEU A 245 26.42 -18.01 -16.36
N ALA A 246 27.47 -17.83 -15.55
CA ALA A 246 27.80 -16.55 -14.94
C ALA A 246 28.27 -15.53 -15.99
N ASN A 247 28.90 -15.97 -17.07
CA ASN A 247 29.26 -15.07 -18.17
C ASN A 247 28.10 -14.81 -19.15
N ASN A 248 26.98 -15.55 -19.05
CA ASN A 248 25.82 -15.31 -19.89
C ASN A 248 25.02 -14.10 -19.38
N PRO A 249 24.83 -13.03 -20.19
CA PRO A 249 24.18 -11.80 -19.73
C PRO A 249 22.69 -11.97 -19.36
N LEU A 250 22.05 -13.09 -19.75
CA LEU A 250 20.69 -13.43 -19.32
C LEU A 250 20.56 -13.61 -17.79
N ILE A 251 21.68 -13.85 -17.07
CA ILE A 251 21.68 -13.88 -15.61
C ILE A 251 21.25 -12.54 -15.01
N TYR A 252 21.68 -11.42 -15.61
CA TYR A 252 21.30 -10.07 -15.17
C TYR A 252 19.82 -9.82 -15.41
N SER A 253 19.30 -10.28 -16.54
CA SER A 253 17.88 -10.20 -16.86
C SER A 253 17.03 -10.92 -15.81
N TYR A 254 17.39 -12.17 -15.49
CA TYR A 254 16.68 -12.94 -14.47
C TYR A 254 16.76 -12.29 -13.08
N CYS A 255 17.98 -11.95 -12.62
CA CYS A 255 18.18 -11.38 -11.29
C CYS A 255 17.49 -10.02 -11.14
N ALA A 256 17.52 -9.17 -12.17
CA ALA A 256 16.89 -7.85 -12.11
C ALA A 256 15.37 -7.95 -12.05
N THR A 257 14.77 -8.86 -12.82
CA THR A 257 13.33 -9.15 -12.72
C THR A 257 12.97 -9.59 -11.31
N LYS A 258 13.74 -10.51 -10.70
CA LYS A 258 13.45 -10.94 -9.31
C LYS A 258 13.65 -9.82 -8.29
N VAL A 259 14.71 -9.01 -8.41
CA VAL A 259 14.96 -7.87 -7.53
C VAL A 259 13.85 -6.84 -7.61
N ALA A 260 13.45 -6.41 -8.82
CA ALA A 260 12.43 -5.39 -8.98
C ALA A 260 11.06 -5.87 -8.46
N HIS A 261 10.68 -7.13 -8.73
CA HIS A 261 9.43 -7.71 -8.22
C HIS A 261 9.42 -7.82 -6.71
N ASP A 262 10.48 -8.35 -6.10
CA ASP A 262 10.56 -8.51 -4.65
C ASP A 262 10.64 -7.15 -3.95
N ALA A 263 11.40 -6.18 -4.49
CA ALA A 263 11.45 -4.82 -3.95
C ALA A 263 10.09 -4.12 -4.03
N ASN A 264 9.38 -4.26 -5.16
CA ASN A 264 8.05 -3.69 -5.32
C ASN A 264 7.01 -4.31 -4.37
N LEU A 265 7.16 -5.60 -4.08
CA LEU A 265 6.19 -6.35 -3.29
C LEU A 265 6.43 -6.28 -1.79
N LEU A 266 7.69 -6.36 -1.39
CA LEU A 266 8.15 -6.57 -0.02
C LEU A 266 9.07 -5.45 0.50
N GLY A 267 9.49 -4.51 -0.35
CA GLY A 267 10.41 -3.43 0.04
C GLY A 267 11.88 -3.74 -0.22
N TRP A 268 12.71 -2.70 -0.17
CA TRP A 268 14.17 -2.78 -0.35
C TRP A 268 14.90 -3.51 0.78
N ASP A 269 14.24 -3.70 1.93
CA ASP A 269 14.72 -4.45 3.09
C ASP A 269 14.45 -5.96 2.99
N SER A 270 13.80 -6.42 1.90
CA SER A 270 13.52 -7.83 1.67
C SER A 270 14.80 -8.67 1.64
N LYS A 271 14.83 -9.71 2.49
CA LYS A 271 15.94 -10.66 2.62
C LYS A 271 16.26 -11.40 1.31
N ASN A 272 15.30 -11.50 0.39
CA ASN A 272 15.49 -12.14 -0.90
C ASN A 272 16.39 -11.34 -1.85
N LEU A 273 16.43 -10.01 -1.70
CA LEU A 273 17.21 -9.15 -2.61
C LEU A 273 18.71 -9.44 -2.49
N SER A 274 19.20 -9.61 -1.26
CA SER A 274 20.59 -9.98 -0.97
C SER A 274 21.02 -11.26 -1.68
N PHE A 275 20.12 -12.24 -1.86
CA PHE A 275 20.42 -13.45 -2.62
C PHE A 275 20.75 -13.13 -4.08
N PHE A 276 19.89 -12.36 -4.77
CA PHE A 276 20.09 -12.03 -6.17
C PHE A 276 21.27 -11.08 -6.39
N TYR A 277 21.48 -10.12 -5.48
CA TYR A 277 22.64 -9.24 -5.55
C TYR A 277 23.95 -10.00 -5.45
N ARG A 278 24.05 -11.02 -4.59
CA ARG A 278 25.24 -11.87 -4.49
C ARG A 278 25.50 -12.67 -5.76
N VAL A 279 24.46 -13.21 -6.40
CA VAL A 279 24.61 -13.87 -7.71
C VAL A 279 25.19 -12.91 -8.75
N VAL A 280 24.68 -11.67 -8.80
CA VAL A 280 25.17 -10.65 -9.73
C VAL A 280 26.60 -10.21 -9.36
N ALA A 281 26.91 -10.05 -8.08
CA ALA A 281 28.26 -9.73 -7.60
C ALA A 281 29.27 -10.78 -8.08
N THR A 282 28.99 -12.07 -7.89
CA THR A 282 29.82 -13.18 -8.39
C THR A 282 29.98 -13.15 -9.90
N SER A 283 28.88 -12.95 -10.63
CA SER A 283 28.87 -12.83 -12.10
C SER A 283 29.76 -11.68 -12.59
N MET A 284 29.74 -10.56 -11.88
CA MET A 284 30.51 -9.36 -12.24
C MET A 284 31.93 -9.36 -11.68
N HIS A 285 32.20 -10.20 -10.67
CA HIS A 285 33.37 -10.15 -9.81
C HIS A 285 33.59 -8.74 -9.21
N LYS A 286 32.56 -8.24 -8.52
CA LYS A 286 32.54 -6.94 -7.83
C LYS A 286 32.05 -7.08 -6.40
N HIS A 287 32.35 -6.08 -5.57
CA HIS A 287 31.80 -6.00 -4.22
C HIS A 287 30.27 -5.89 -4.24
N LEU A 288 29.64 -6.44 -3.20
CA LEU A 288 28.18 -6.46 -3.09
C LEU A 288 27.59 -5.03 -3.07
N GLY A 289 28.27 -4.09 -2.42
CA GLY A 289 27.87 -2.69 -2.35
C GLY A 289 27.77 -2.03 -3.73
N ASP A 290 28.69 -2.31 -4.65
CA ASP A 290 28.68 -1.74 -6.00
C ASP A 290 27.46 -2.20 -6.80
N VAL A 291 27.10 -3.48 -6.66
CA VAL A 291 25.93 -4.07 -7.32
C VAL A 291 24.64 -3.42 -6.82
N ILE A 292 24.53 -3.25 -5.50
CA ILE A 292 23.37 -2.61 -4.84
C ILE A 292 23.27 -1.14 -5.26
N GLN A 293 24.38 -0.38 -5.19
CA GLN A 293 24.42 1.02 -5.60
C GLN A 293 23.97 1.18 -7.06
N THR A 294 24.39 0.26 -7.93
CA THR A 294 24.00 0.25 -9.34
C THR A 294 22.51 -0.04 -9.53
N ALA A 295 21.94 -0.97 -8.74
CA ALA A 295 20.50 -1.25 -8.75
C ALA A 295 19.65 -0.05 -8.27
N HIS A 296 20.12 0.65 -7.24
CA HIS A 296 19.46 1.85 -6.73
C HIS A 296 19.54 3.00 -7.74
N ARG A 297 20.73 3.27 -8.30
CA ARG A 297 20.92 4.29 -9.34
C ARG A 297 20.06 4.03 -10.57
N SER A 298 20.03 2.79 -11.05
CA SER A 298 19.21 2.42 -12.21
C SER A 298 17.70 2.55 -11.94
N SER A 299 17.25 2.34 -10.70
CA SER A 299 15.86 2.63 -10.31
C SER A 299 15.55 4.12 -10.43
N THR A 300 16.47 5.00 -10.04
CA THR A 300 16.33 6.46 -10.20
C THR A 300 16.27 6.86 -11.67
N GLU A 301 17.12 6.28 -12.51
CA GLU A 301 17.07 6.53 -13.96
C GLU A 301 15.75 6.02 -14.58
N ALA A 302 15.28 4.84 -14.17
CA ALA A 302 13.99 4.30 -14.62
C ALA A 302 12.82 5.22 -14.22
N ALA A 303 12.84 5.77 -13.01
CA ALA A 303 11.83 6.70 -12.53
C ALA A 303 11.82 8.03 -13.31
N ARG A 304 12.97 8.47 -13.84
CA ARG A 304 13.05 9.67 -14.69
C ARG A 304 12.54 9.41 -16.10
N HIS A 305 12.88 8.26 -16.68
CA HIS A 305 12.61 7.98 -18.08
C HIS A 305 11.28 7.29 -18.36
N TYR A 306 10.76 6.48 -17.43
CA TYR A 306 9.65 5.55 -17.68
C TYR A 306 8.52 5.67 -16.66
N ASN A 307 8.27 6.84 -16.07
CA ASN A 307 7.21 7.00 -15.06
C ASN A 307 5.81 6.97 -15.69
N LEU A 308 5.13 5.83 -15.56
CA LEU A 308 3.78 5.60 -16.09
C LEU A 308 2.66 5.96 -15.12
N LYS A 309 2.98 6.47 -13.92
CA LYS A 309 2.01 6.86 -12.86
C LYS A 309 1.07 5.73 -12.40
N GLY A 310 1.36 4.46 -12.71
CA GLY A 310 0.61 3.30 -12.22
C GLY A 310 0.95 2.93 -10.78
N LYS A 311 2.19 3.18 -10.38
CA LYS A 311 2.66 3.08 -9.00
C LYS A 311 3.66 4.20 -8.72
N ILE A 312 4.03 4.30 -7.46
CA ILE A 312 5.17 5.09 -7.03
C ILE A 312 6.44 4.34 -7.44
N PRO A 313 7.35 4.97 -8.20
CA PRO A 313 8.60 4.32 -8.60
C PRO A 313 9.42 3.85 -7.41
N LEU A 314 10.15 2.74 -7.58
CA LEU A 314 11.01 2.16 -6.54
C LEU A 314 12.07 3.15 -6.04
N ALA A 315 12.51 4.08 -6.89
CA ALA A 315 13.46 5.12 -6.54
C ALA A 315 12.99 6.02 -5.38
N LEU A 316 11.69 6.31 -5.30
CA LEU A 316 11.15 7.13 -4.21
C LEU A 316 11.16 6.38 -2.88
N GLN A 317 11.04 5.05 -2.92
CA GLN A 317 11.14 4.19 -1.73
C GLN A 317 12.56 4.16 -1.13
N LEU A 318 13.58 4.60 -1.87
CA LEU A 318 14.95 4.74 -1.36
C LEU A 318 15.13 5.97 -0.48
N ILE A 319 14.30 7.01 -0.67
CA ILE A 319 14.32 8.20 0.18
C ILE A 319 13.68 7.87 1.52
N ASP A 320 12.52 7.22 1.47
CA ASP A 320 11.81 6.72 2.63
C ASP A 320 10.89 5.55 2.19
N PRO A 321 11.00 4.37 2.83
CA PRO A 321 10.25 3.18 2.44
C PRO A 321 8.73 3.34 2.65
N ASP A 322 8.30 4.21 3.56
CA ASP A 322 6.92 4.33 4.02
C ASP A 322 6.24 5.61 3.55
N LEU A 323 6.98 6.73 3.47
CA LEU A 323 6.46 8.07 3.13
C LEU A 323 5.63 8.08 1.83
N PHE A 324 6.06 7.27 0.86
CA PHE A 324 5.39 7.18 -0.44
C PHE A 324 4.55 5.91 -0.58
N THR A 325 4.88 4.80 0.09
CA THR A 325 4.12 3.55 -0.05
C THR A 325 2.84 3.53 0.78
N HIS A 326 2.72 4.42 1.77
CA HIS A 326 1.44 4.78 2.30
C HIS A 326 0.56 5.28 1.15
N LYS A 327 -0.43 4.45 0.78
CA LYS A 327 -1.69 5.01 0.31
C LYS A 327 -2.00 6.11 1.31
N GLN A 328 -1.93 7.37 0.89
CA GLN A 328 -2.89 8.34 1.40
C GLN A 328 -4.19 7.56 1.38
N LYS A 329 -4.69 7.19 2.56
CA LYS A 329 -6.12 7.01 2.69
C LYS A 329 -6.64 8.31 2.10
N SER A 330 -7.12 8.28 0.85
CA SER A 330 -8.27 9.09 0.49
C SER A 330 -9.12 9.08 1.74
N PRO A 331 -9.47 10.23 2.34
CA PRO A 331 -10.09 10.26 3.65
C PRO A 331 -11.26 9.32 3.55
N THR A 332 -11.02 8.08 4.01
CA THR A 332 -12.00 7.07 4.20
C THR A 332 -12.88 7.84 5.13
N LYS A 333 -14.13 8.09 4.72
CA LYS A 333 -15.18 8.41 5.68
C LYS A 333 -14.88 7.48 6.83
N VAL A 334 -14.31 8.05 7.88
CA VAL A 334 -13.94 7.32 9.07
C VAL A 334 -15.31 6.98 9.58
N VAL A 335 -15.80 5.79 9.22
CA VAL A 335 -16.70 5.10 10.12
C VAL A 335 -15.78 4.84 11.29
N PRO A 336 -15.90 5.61 12.38
CA PRO A 336 -14.99 5.47 13.49
C PRO A 336 -15.07 4.02 13.98
N PRO A 337 -13.97 3.45 14.53
CA PRO A 337 -14.14 2.34 15.44
C PRO A 337 -15.24 2.77 16.42
N SER A 338 -16.29 1.96 16.55
CA SER A 338 -17.53 2.33 17.24
C SER A 338 -17.21 3.01 18.56
N THR A 339 -17.24 4.35 18.57
CA THR A 339 -16.93 5.15 19.74
C THR A 339 -18.01 4.81 20.75
N HIS A 340 -17.68 4.66 22.04
CA HIS A 340 -18.70 4.42 23.05
C HIS A 340 -19.71 5.58 23.10
N LEU A 341 -19.38 6.74 22.53
CA LEU A 341 -20.30 7.85 22.23
C LEU A 341 -21.41 7.48 21.24
N ILE A 342 -21.13 6.68 20.21
CA ILE A 342 -22.13 6.20 19.25
C ILE A 342 -23.01 5.12 19.89
N GLN A 343 -22.43 4.22 20.69
CA GLN A 343 -23.19 3.24 21.47
C GLN A 343 -24.06 3.92 22.53
N LEU A 344 -23.54 4.94 23.23
CA LEU A 344 -24.28 5.77 24.18
C LEU A 344 -25.45 6.48 23.47
N LYS A 345 -25.18 7.09 22.31
CA LYS A 345 -26.23 7.74 21.51
C LYS A 345 -27.29 6.75 21.04
N GLN A 346 -26.89 5.60 20.53
CA GLN A 346 -27.82 4.54 20.09
C GLN A 346 -28.65 3.99 21.25
N ALA A 347 -28.03 3.71 22.41
CA ALA A 347 -28.74 3.26 23.60
C ALA A 347 -29.75 4.31 24.07
N LEU A 348 -29.36 5.58 24.10
CA LEU A 348 -30.24 6.68 24.51
C LEU A 348 -31.35 6.99 23.49
N ASP A 349 -31.12 6.76 22.19
CA ASP A 349 -32.11 6.98 21.12
C ASP A 349 -33.07 5.77 20.95
N GLN A 350 -32.74 4.57 21.45
CA GLN A 350 -33.57 3.36 21.34
C GLN A 350 -34.72 3.27 22.36
N GLN A 351 -34.70 4.06 23.44
CA GLN A 351 -35.77 4.07 24.46
C GLN A 351 -36.19 5.50 24.82
N ILE A 352 -37.49 5.77 24.74
CA ILE A 352 -38.08 7.11 24.88
C ILE A 352 -38.03 7.62 26.33
N HIS A 353 -37.96 6.74 27.35
CA HIS A 353 -37.89 7.11 28.76
C HIS A 353 -36.82 6.32 29.53
N PHE A 354 -35.64 6.92 29.71
CA PHE A 354 -34.66 6.42 30.67
C PHE A 354 -34.84 7.07 32.05
N ALA A 355 -34.84 6.25 33.10
CA ALA A 355 -34.70 6.76 34.47
C ALA A 355 -33.32 7.43 34.66
N ILE A 356 -33.24 8.49 35.46
CA ILE A 356 -32.01 9.28 35.69
C ILE A 356 -30.80 8.41 36.10
N LYS A 357 -31.05 7.33 36.86
CA LYS A 357 -30.02 6.34 37.25
C LYS A 357 -29.44 5.60 36.04
N GLN A 358 -30.27 5.21 35.07
CA GLN A 358 -29.79 4.50 33.88
C GLN A 358 -28.98 5.44 32.97
N LYS A 359 -29.43 6.68 32.77
CA LYS A 359 -28.66 7.70 32.03
C LYS A 359 -27.31 7.95 32.67
N ALA A 360 -27.28 8.12 33.99
CA ALA A 360 -26.03 8.34 34.74
C ALA A 360 -25.08 7.14 34.68
N ASN A 361 -25.58 5.90 34.70
CA ASN A 361 -24.75 4.70 34.56
C ASN A 361 -24.11 4.62 33.16
N LEU A 362 -24.89 4.85 32.11
CA LEU A 362 -24.39 4.86 30.73
C LEU A 362 -23.35 5.98 30.52
N ALA A 363 -23.59 7.16 31.09
CA ALA A 363 -22.65 8.27 31.06
C ALA A 363 -21.33 7.93 31.77
N LEU A 364 -21.40 7.31 32.95
CA LEU A 364 -20.21 6.89 33.70
C LEU A 364 -19.37 5.85 32.93
N LYS A 365 -20.03 4.88 32.29
CA LYS A 365 -19.34 3.89 31.43
C LYS A 365 -18.64 4.56 30.25
N ALA A 366 -19.31 5.51 29.59
CA ALA A 366 -18.72 6.27 28.49
C ALA A 366 -17.53 7.12 28.97
N ILE A 367 -17.63 7.79 30.13
CA ILE A 367 -16.53 8.58 30.70
C ILE A 367 -15.30 7.71 30.98
N LYS A 368 -15.48 6.54 31.63
CA LYS A 368 -14.37 5.63 31.94
C LYS A 368 -13.62 5.13 30.70
N HIS A 369 -14.31 4.96 29.58
CA HIS A 369 -13.70 4.44 28.36
C HIS A 369 -13.14 5.54 27.45
N GLU A 370 -13.85 6.67 27.32
CA GLU A 370 -13.47 7.75 26.41
C GLU A 370 -12.46 8.73 27.01
N ILE A 371 -12.34 8.73 28.35
CA ILE A 371 -11.45 9.60 29.13
C ILE A 371 -10.62 8.73 30.09
N PRO A 372 -9.62 7.98 29.58
CA PRO A 372 -8.86 7.00 30.36
C PRO A 372 -8.02 7.62 31.49
N ASN A 373 -7.66 8.90 31.38
CA ASN A 373 -6.90 9.65 32.39
C ASN A 373 -7.76 10.20 33.55
N THR A 374 -9.02 9.75 33.66
CA THR A 374 -9.90 10.10 34.77
C THR A 374 -9.48 9.33 36.02
N GLN A 375 -9.07 10.03 37.08
CA GLN A 375 -8.82 9.42 38.37
C GLN A 375 -10.13 9.09 39.09
N SER A 376 -11.01 10.10 39.21
CA SER A 376 -12.21 10.01 40.02
C SER A 376 -13.40 10.73 39.39
N CYS A 377 -14.60 10.16 39.55
CA CYS A 377 -15.83 10.72 39.00
C CYS A 377 -16.98 10.55 39.99
N ILE A 378 -17.80 11.59 40.13
CA ILE A 378 -19.08 11.55 40.85
C ILE A 378 -20.17 12.12 39.93
N ILE A 379 -21.31 11.43 39.86
CA ILE A 379 -22.51 11.94 39.19
C ILE A 379 -23.57 12.16 40.27
N PHE A 380 -24.06 13.39 40.39
CA PHE A 380 -25.11 13.78 41.31
C PHE A 380 -26.45 13.95 40.60
N LYS A 381 -27.52 13.73 41.35
CA LYS A 381 -28.88 14.17 41.05
C LYS A 381 -29.23 15.35 41.92
N TYR A 382 -29.76 16.40 41.29
CA TYR A 382 -30.44 17.49 41.96
C TYR A 382 -31.94 17.44 41.64
N SER A 383 -32.75 17.32 42.68
CA SER A 383 -34.22 17.28 42.60
C SER A 383 -34.78 17.69 43.96
N PHE A 384 -35.94 18.37 43.98
CA PHE A 384 -36.59 18.84 45.20
C PHE A 384 -35.63 19.58 46.17
N SER A 385 -34.82 20.50 45.62
CA SER A 385 -33.85 21.31 46.36
C SER A 385 -32.74 20.52 47.08
N LYS A 386 -32.53 19.25 46.74
CA LYS A 386 -31.51 18.38 47.35
C LYS A 386 -30.57 17.81 46.29
N VAL A 387 -29.27 17.92 46.53
CA VAL A 387 -28.18 17.25 45.81
C VAL A 387 -27.90 15.90 46.47
N SER A 388 -27.89 14.84 45.68
CA SER A 388 -27.60 13.47 46.12
C SER A 388 -26.67 12.76 45.14
N PRO A 389 -25.61 12.07 45.60
CA PRO A 389 -24.75 11.29 44.71
C PRO A 389 -25.51 10.07 44.17
N LEU A 390 -25.44 9.85 42.85
CA LEU A 390 -26.04 8.69 42.16
C LEU A 390 -25.02 7.58 41.91
N TYR A 391 -23.86 7.95 41.37
CA TYR A 391 -22.76 7.03 41.07
C TYR A 391 -21.42 7.68 41.38
N GLN A 392 -20.45 6.85 41.75
CA GLN A 392 -19.08 7.27 42.00
C GLN A 392 -18.08 6.26 41.42
N SER A 393 -16.88 6.74 41.13
CA SER A 393 -15.70 5.95 40.79
C SER A 393 -14.46 6.68 41.31
N GLY A 394 -13.46 5.96 41.82
CA GLY A 394 -12.21 6.55 42.31
C GLY A 394 -12.25 7.06 43.75
N TYR A 395 -13.39 7.57 44.23
CA TYR A 395 -13.57 7.98 45.63
C TYR A 395 -14.17 6.88 46.52
N SER A 396 -13.81 6.88 47.82
CA SER A 396 -14.43 6.01 48.83
C SER A 396 -15.85 6.49 49.19
N VAL A 397 -16.75 5.57 49.54
CA VAL A 397 -18.15 5.90 49.89
C VAL A 397 -18.21 6.71 51.19
N ASP A 398 -17.35 6.42 52.15
CA ASP A 398 -17.35 7.08 53.46
C ASP A 398 -16.89 8.54 53.35
N THR A 399 -15.90 8.80 52.50
CA THR A 399 -15.42 10.16 52.18
C THR A 399 -16.49 11.01 51.51
N ILE A 400 -17.30 10.42 50.61
CA ILE A 400 -18.39 11.15 49.96
C ILE A 400 -19.54 11.43 50.93
N LYS A 401 -19.82 10.53 51.88
CA LYS A 401 -20.85 10.70 52.89
C LYS A 401 -20.51 11.74 53.95
N SER A 402 -19.23 11.95 54.26
CA SER A 402 -18.80 12.98 55.22
C SER A 402 -18.98 14.41 54.70
N ILE A 403 -19.07 14.61 53.38
CA ILE A 403 -19.21 15.93 52.75
C ILE A 403 -20.67 16.42 52.79
N GLN A 404 -20.86 17.67 53.18
CA GLN A 404 -22.18 18.31 53.19
C GLN A 404 -22.53 18.90 51.82
N TRP A 405 -22.90 18.05 50.85
CA TRP A 405 -23.22 18.45 49.47
C TRP A 405 -24.37 19.46 49.31
N ASN A 406 -25.18 19.63 50.35
CA ASN A 406 -26.31 20.57 50.37
C ASN A 406 -25.99 21.89 51.08
N ALA A 407 -24.76 22.08 51.56
CA ALA A 407 -24.31 23.35 52.11
C ALA A 407 -24.32 24.45 51.02
N PRO A 408 -24.48 25.74 51.38
CA PRO A 408 -24.45 26.84 50.44
C PRO A 408 -23.15 26.86 49.63
N SER A 409 -23.25 26.91 48.30
CA SER A 409 -22.09 26.92 47.40
C SER A 409 -22.45 27.65 46.11
N SER A 410 -21.74 28.74 45.83
CA SER A 410 -21.92 29.54 44.59
C SER A 410 -21.72 28.68 43.33
N VAL A 411 -20.84 27.67 43.39
CA VAL A 411 -20.54 26.75 42.30
C VAL A 411 -21.72 25.81 42.05
N PHE A 412 -22.25 25.17 43.10
CA PHE A 412 -23.40 24.29 42.95
C PHE A 412 -24.68 25.05 42.62
N ASP A 413 -24.85 26.28 43.10
CA ASP A 413 -26.01 27.11 42.76
C ASP A 413 -26.03 27.48 41.26
N LYS A 414 -24.87 27.69 40.65
CA LYS A 414 -24.76 27.83 39.18
C LYS A 414 -25.08 26.52 38.46
N LEU A 415 -24.55 25.39 38.94
CA LEU A 415 -24.74 24.07 38.32
C LEU A 415 -26.20 23.58 38.41
N LYS A 416 -26.91 23.89 39.50
CA LYS A 416 -28.33 23.54 39.71
C LYS A 416 -29.28 24.28 38.76
N ASN A 417 -28.96 25.52 38.41
CA ASN A 417 -29.91 26.42 37.73
C ASN A 417 -29.72 26.49 36.21
N LYS A 418 -28.51 26.22 35.70
CA LYS A 418 -28.24 26.33 34.27
C LYS A 418 -27.29 25.23 33.80
N LYS A 419 -27.57 24.71 32.60
CA LYS A 419 -26.62 23.84 31.87
C LYS A 419 -25.29 24.57 31.72
N SER A 420 -24.24 23.99 32.26
CA SER A 420 -22.89 24.56 32.22
C SER A 420 -21.85 23.46 32.14
N ALA A 421 -20.67 23.79 31.64
CA ALA A 421 -19.52 22.90 31.63
C ALA A 421 -18.26 23.76 31.78
N VAL A 422 -17.48 23.50 32.83
CA VAL A 422 -16.34 24.31 33.23
C VAL A 422 -15.16 23.39 33.52
N HIS A 423 -13.99 23.81 33.07
CA HIS A 423 -12.70 23.21 33.38
C HIS A 423 -11.96 24.13 34.36
N LEU A 424 -11.64 23.60 35.53
CA LEU A 424 -10.97 24.31 36.62
C LEU A 424 -9.59 23.69 36.84
N PHE A 425 -8.55 24.51 36.74
CA PHE A 425 -7.18 24.12 37.01
C PHE A 425 -6.35 25.31 37.51
N GLY A 426 -5.20 25.04 38.13
CA GLY A 426 -4.25 26.06 38.55
C GLY A 426 -4.85 27.10 39.51
N VAL A 427 -4.64 28.39 39.22
CA VAL A 427 -5.12 29.51 40.06
C VAL A 427 -6.65 29.52 40.16
N LYS A 428 -7.36 29.16 39.08
CA LYS A 428 -8.83 29.15 39.04
C LYS A 428 -9.43 28.05 39.91
N LEU A 429 -8.78 26.89 39.99
CA LEU A 429 -9.21 25.82 40.90
C LEU A 429 -9.01 26.27 42.35
N LYS A 430 -7.81 26.76 42.69
CA LYS A 430 -7.46 27.21 44.05
C LYS A 430 -8.38 28.30 44.59
N SER A 431 -8.80 29.26 43.75
CA SER A 431 -9.72 30.32 44.17
C SER A 431 -11.15 29.81 44.42
N LEU A 432 -11.56 28.72 43.76
CA LEU A 432 -12.92 28.20 43.84
C LEU A 432 -13.08 27.04 44.85
N LEU A 433 -11.99 26.50 45.40
CA LEU A 433 -12.05 25.45 46.43
C LEU A 433 -12.83 25.89 47.68
N SER A 434 -12.73 27.17 48.07
CA SER A 434 -13.47 27.75 49.19
C SER A 434 -14.95 28.03 48.88
N GLU A 435 -15.33 27.97 47.61
CA GLU A 435 -16.70 28.20 47.12
C GLU A 435 -17.47 26.87 46.88
N LEU A 436 -16.81 25.73 47.05
CA LEU A 436 -17.41 24.39 46.98
C LEU A 436 -18.19 24.06 48.27
N PRO A 437 -19.10 23.06 48.24
CA PRO A 437 -19.81 22.62 49.45
C PRO A 437 -18.86 22.26 50.59
N HIS A 438 -19.30 22.46 51.83
CA HIS A 438 -18.47 22.29 53.03
C HIS A 438 -17.77 20.91 53.04
N GLN A 439 -16.43 20.92 53.17
CA GLN A 439 -15.50 19.78 53.09
C GLN A 439 -15.26 19.16 51.69
N ALA A 440 -15.95 19.60 50.63
CA ALA A 440 -15.74 19.07 49.28
C ALA A 440 -14.38 19.43 48.66
N GLY A 441 -13.75 20.53 49.09
CA GLY A 441 -12.41 20.90 48.62
C GLY A 441 -11.29 20.00 49.14
N GLN A 442 -11.54 19.16 50.15
CA GLN A 442 -10.54 18.28 50.77
C GLN A 442 -10.27 17.02 49.95
N ILE A 443 -11.18 16.65 49.05
CA ILE A 443 -11.07 15.45 48.21
C ILE A 443 -10.41 15.73 46.85
N ILE A 444 -10.02 16.97 46.60
CA ILE A 444 -9.42 17.41 45.33
C ILE A 444 -7.93 17.62 45.53
N GLU A 445 -7.12 17.01 44.68
CA GLU A 445 -5.68 17.21 44.68
C GLU A 445 -5.31 18.63 44.20
N LYS A 446 -4.32 19.26 44.83
CA LYS A 446 -4.00 20.69 44.57
C LYS A 446 -3.55 21.00 43.14
N ASN A 447 -3.11 20.00 42.40
CA ASN A 447 -2.59 20.11 41.04
C ASN A 447 -3.44 19.34 40.00
N SER A 448 -4.61 18.83 40.38
CA SER A 448 -5.49 18.12 39.45
C SER A 448 -6.31 19.08 38.58
N HIS A 449 -6.89 18.52 37.51
CA HIS A 449 -7.90 19.18 36.71
C HIS A 449 -9.29 18.74 37.19
N LEU A 450 -10.14 19.71 37.50
CA LEU A 450 -11.54 19.46 37.87
C LEU A 450 -12.47 19.89 36.75
N PHE A 451 -13.26 18.97 36.22
CA PHE A 451 -14.36 19.27 35.30
C PHE A 451 -15.69 19.18 36.03
N LEU A 452 -16.43 20.27 35.94
CA LEU A 452 -17.78 20.36 36.46
C LEU A 452 -18.72 20.62 35.29
N ALA A 453 -19.74 19.80 35.14
CA ALA A 453 -20.79 20.05 34.17
C ALA A 453 -22.16 19.72 34.74
N SER A 454 -23.19 20.39 34.24
CA SER A 454 -24.57 20.10 34.61
C SER A 454 -25.45 20.07 33.38
N THR A 455 -26.46 19.20 33.40
CA THR A 455 -27.44 19.09 32.32
C THR A 455 -28.79 18.66 32.87
N LEU A 456 -29.87 19.09 32.21
CA LEU A 456 -31.22 18.62 32.54
C LEU A 456 -31.32 17.13 32.17
N SER A 457 -31.87 16.30 33.05
CA SER A 457 -32.16 14.88 32.77
C SER A 457 -33.64 14.66 32.45
N THR A 458 -34.51 15.42 33.12
CA THR A 458 -35.97 15.56 32.93
C THR A 458 -36.35 17.02 33.22
N GLU A 459 -37.61 17.40 33.04
CA GLU A 459 -38.07 18.79 33.23
C GLU A 459 -37.75 19.37 34.62
N ASN A 460 -37.74 18.53 35.66
CA ASN A 460 -37.55 18.95 37.06
C ASN A 460 -36.31 18.33 37.73
N GLU A 461 -35.44 17.64 36.99
CA GLU A 461 -34.23 16.99 37.56
C GLU A 461 -32.96 17.35 36.78
N MET A 462 -31.92 17.75 37.53
CA MET A 462 -30.61 18.08 36.99
C MET A 462 -29.60 16.98 37.34
N MET A 463 -28.76 16.61 36.37
CA MET A 463 -27.56 15.80 36.58
C MET A 463 -26.35 16.71 36.67
N ILE A 464 -25.51 16.51 37.68
CA ILE A 464 -24.26 17.24 37.86
C ILE A 464 -23.12 16.23 37.80
N PHE A 465 -22.16 16.48 36.93
CA PHE A 465 -20.98 15.67 36.70
C PHE A 465 -19.78 16.34 37.35
N TRP A 466 -19.08 15.57 38.17
CA TRP A 466 -17.83 15.93 38.83
C TRP A 466 -16.76 14.96 38.35
N LEU A 467 -15.72 15.46 37.72
CA LEU A 467 -14.64 14.66 37.17
C LEU A 467 -13.30 15.25 37.59
N GLU A 468 -12.50 14.46 38.29
CA GLU A 468 -11.12 14.80 38.64
C GLU A 468 -10.14 13.97 37.80
N ALA A 469 -9.15 14.65 37.22
CA ALA A 469 -8.14 14.06 36.35
C ALA A 469 -6.74 14.58 36.66
N ASP A 470 -5.74 13.76 36.34
CA ASP A 470 -4.32 14.07 36.51
C ASP A 470 -3.81 15.16 35.57
N SER A 471 -2.58 15.63 35.81
CA SER A 471 -1.92 16.72 35.08
C SER A 471 -1.63 16.46 33.58
N GLU A 472 -1.87 15.25 33.07
CA GLU A 472 -1.67 14.88 31.65
C GLU A 472 -2.91 15.14 30.76
N PHE A 473 -3.89 15.90 31.25
CA PHE A 473 -5.16 16.09 30.55
C PHE A 473 -5.10 17.13 29.41
N ASP A 474 -5.74 16.84 28.27
CA ASP A 474 -5.74 17.70 27.08
C ASP A 474 -7.11 18.37 26.77
N GLU A 475 -7.14 19.32 25.82
CA GLU A 475 -8.39 20.00 25.42
C GLU A 475 -9.40 19.05 24.72
N ASN A 476 -8.93 17.94 24.17
CA ASN A 476 -9.78 16.97 23.47
C ASN A 476 -10.62 16.15 24.45
N ASP A 477 -10.07 15.78 25.60
CA ASP A 477 -10.79 15.06 26.63
C ASP A 477 -11.89 15.93 27.25
N PHE A 478 -11.68 17.25 27.37
CA PHE A 478 -12.76 18.17 27.76
C PHE A 478 -13.85 18.27 26.69
N LYS A 479 -13.49 18.21 25.40
CA LYS A 479 -14.46 18.16 24.29
C LYS A 479 -15.29 16.87 24.34
N LYS A 480 -14.67 15.71 24.59
CA LYS A 480 -15.39 14.43 24.78
C LYS A 480 -16.31 14.47 25.99
N PHE A 481 -15.86 15.00 27.13
CA PHE A 481 -16.68 15.17 28.32
C PHE A 481 -17.94 16.00 28.04
N LYS A 482 -17.79 17.16 27.37
CA LYS A 482 -18.93 17.99 26.95
C LYS A 482 -19.90 17.25 26.03
N GLN A 483 -19.39 16.41 25.12
CA GLN A 483 -20.23 15.60 24.24
C GLN A 483 -21.03 14.57 25.02
N ILE A 484 -20.41 13.84 25.96
CA ILE A 484 -21.11 12.86 26.82
C ILE A 484 -22.23 13.56 27.61
N VAL A 485 -21.92 14.67 28.29
CA VAL A 485 -22.91 15.43 29.05
C VAL A 485 -24.04 15.90 28.15
N SER A 486 -23.74 16.40 26.96
CA SER A 486 -24.76 16.85 26.02
C SER A 486 -25.64 15.73 25.47
N LEU A 487 -25.10 14.53 25.25
CA LEU A 487 -25.88 13.35 24.83
C LEU A 487 -26.84 12.90 25.93
N THR A 488 -26.45 13.04 27.20
CA THR A 488 -27.27 12.66 28.36
C THR A 488 -28.34 13.71 28.73
N SER A 489 -28.33 14.86 28.07
CA SER A 489 -29.31 15.93 28.26
C SER A 489 -30.71 15.48 27.86
N HIS A 490 -31.72 15.93 28.60
CA HIS A 490 -33.10 15.92 28.16
C HIS A 490 -33.20 16.70 26.85
N LYS A 491 -33.79 16.08 25.82
CA LYS A 491 -34.16 16.75 24.57
C LYS A 491 -35.62 17.16 24.74
N THR A 492 -35.88 18.47 24.83
CA THR A 492 -37.23 18.99 24.59
C THR A 492 -37.54 18.75 23.12
N HIS A 493 -38.48 17.85 22.84
CA HIS A 493 -38.99 17.68 21.48
C HIS A 493 -39.96 18.81 21.13
#